data_AF-A0A7J5UTP4-F1
#
_entry.id   AF-A0A7J5UTP4-F1
#
_cell.length_a   1.000
_cell.length_b   1.000
_cell.length_c   1.000
_cell.angle_alpha   90.00
_cell.angle_beta   90.00
_cell.angle_gamma   90.00
#
_symmetry.space_group_name_H-M   'P 1'
#
loop_
_entity.id
_entity.type
_entity.pdbx_description
1 polymer ?
#
loop_
_entity_poly.entity_id
_entity_poly.type
_entity_poly.pdbx_seq_one_letter_code
_entity_poly.pdbx_strand_id
1 'polypeptide(L)'
;MINGPTVLAEYRLTNPTGTPRASEPVFLDAVDADSVISVRLGDGPLAPVQRLASGGLVTILDVPEGTGPFPLTVVAAAHESDGFVITEVPAREQDAVVRLDTGPFEIELCRGSGKGTTSSKWGIRHLLSKEQGVDLIPGGDNSIGGFYAPFFTPENGLINPPEHVIADVEVLERGPLLHKYRLTGRIPDGLLPELRGKWFTIDWQFTAGSAWFERHYEITDFATEVDGRAAVNKFTVGDEFEAGPGDVLFDHFASWAGTTYREGDPYAGILADRVHQVTSGISEESSPSLHAYRQAIGGDIESANWDWYWRLFSAWESFLTHDEIRAHLSEVRAAAHRAADSPAREWKTTDEPLGVEVPTTEEATVFVGPSSKTAAINAGTGYAMTWWTSKPVGRFQIVQRRESGWSNWGTNGENECPELPTDVTIRAAYGRFAHSWRAVAASLENPVVIEASTDR
;
A
#
# COMPACT_ATOMS: atom_id res chain seq x y z
N MET A 1 -35.14 -41.51 10.49
CA MET A 1 -34.22 -40.58 11.18
C MET A 1 -33.22 -40.13 10.13
N ILE A 2 -33.27 -38.86 9.71
CA ILE A 2 -32.24 -38.31 8.84
C ILE A 2 -31.08 -38.00 9.78
N ASN A 3 -29.97 -38.74 9.65
CA ASN A 3 -28.77 -38.44 10.42
C ASN A 3 -28.34 -37.02 10.04
N GLY A 4 -28.25 -36.13 11.03
CA GLY A 4 -27.70 -34.79 10.84
C GLY A 4 -26.25 -34.86 10.35
N PRO A 5 -25.71 -33.73 9.85
CA PRO A 5 -24.34 -33.68 9.37
C PRO A 5 -23.36 -34.05 10.49
N THR A 6 -22.37 -34.89 10.18
CA THR A 6 -21.37 -35.35 11.15
C THR A 6 -20.48 -34.19 11.57
N VAL A 7 -20.43 -33.88 12.87
CA VAL A 7 -19.53 -32.87 13.43
C VAL A 7 -18.10 -33.41 13.44
N LEU A 8 -17.18 -32.66 12.85
CA LEU A 8 -15.77 -33.02 12.74
C LEU A 8 -14.91 -32.28 13.79
N ALA A 9 -15.21 -31.01 14.03
CA ALA A 9 -14.53 -30.17 15.01
C ALA A 9 -15.47 -29.05 15.52
N GLU A 10 -15.20 -28.56 16.72
CA GLU A 10 -15.95 -27.47 17.34
C GLU A 10 -14.98 -26.42 17.87
N TYR A 11 -15.35 -25.16 17.68
CA TYR A 11 -14.58 -24.00 18.07
C TYR A 11 -15.48 -22.95 18.72
N ARG A 12 -14.85 -22.01 19.42
CA ARG A 12 -15.47 -20.76 19.90
C ARG A 12 -14.84 -19.60 19.14
N LEU A 13 -15.68 -18.80 18.48
CA LEU A 13 -15.26 -17.58 17.79
C LEU A 13 -15.53 -16.36 18.68
N THR A 14 -14.51 -15.56 18.92
CA THR A 14 -14.59 -14.30 19.65
C THR A 14 -14.31 -13.14 18.70
N ASN A 15 -15.12 -12.07 18.79
CA ASN A 15 -14.94 -10.84 18.01
C ASN A 15 -14.46 -9.72 18.94
N PRO A 16 -13.16 -9.41 19.00
CA PRO A 16 -12.61 -8.51 20.01
C PRO A 16 -13.17 -7.09 19.97
N THR A 17 -13.61 -6.62 18.80
CA THR A 17 -14.13 -5.26 18.63
C THR A 17 -15.61 -5.15 18.96
N GLY A 18 -16.34 -6.27 19.02
CA GLY A 18 -17.80 -6.31 19.19
C GLY A 18 -18.61 -5.77 18.00
N THR A 19 -17.98 -5.03 17.08
CA THR A 19 -18.60 -4.51 15.85
C THR A 19 -18.88 -5.66 14.88
N PRO A 20 -20.07 -5.75 14.26
CA PRO A 20 -20.37 -6.77 13.28
C PRO A 20 -19.39 -6.70 12.10
N ARG A 21 -19.07 -7.86 11.51
CA ARG A 21 -18.13 -7.99 10.39
C ARG A 21 -18.81 -8.74 9.25
N ALA A 22 -18.77 -8.18 8.06
CA ALA A 22 -19.28 -8.83 6.87
C ALA A 22 -18.13 -9.51 6.12
N SER A 23 -18.36 -10.74 5.65
CA SER A 23 -17.38 -11.52 4.88
C SER A 23 -15.98 -11.55 5.51
N GLU A 24 -15.93 -11.84 6.81
CA GLU A 24 -14.68 -11.94 7.57
C GLU A 24 -14.00 -13.29 7.29
N PRO A 25 -12.73 -13.30 6.88
CA PRO A 25 -11.98 -14.54 6.74
C PRO A 25 -11.64 -15.12 8.12
N VAL A 26 -11.99 -16.39 8.31
CA VAL A 26 -11.75 -17.15 9.54
C VAL A 26 -10.86 -18.34 9.23
N PHE A 27 -9.71 -18.39 9.89
CA PHE A 27 -8.72 -19.45 9.75
C PHE A 27 -8.88 -20.48 10.87
N LEU A 28 -8.89 -21.76 10.51
CA LEU A 28 -9.09 -22.89 11.44
C LEU A 28 -7.97 -23.92 11.27
N ASP A 29 -7.79 -24.75 12.30
CA ASP A 29 -6.86 -25.87 12.25
C ASP A 29 -7.29 -26.94 11.22
N ALA A 30 -6.31 -27.75 10.83
CA ALA A 30 -6.52 -28.87 9.93
C ALA A 30 -7.53 -29.88 10.51
N VAL A 31 -8.45 -30.33 9.66
CA VAL A 31 -9.41 -31.40 9.99
C VAL A 31 -9.24 -32.53 9.00
N ASP A 32 -8.96 -33.72 9.51
CA ASP A 32 -8.81 -34.95 8.74
C ASP A 32 -10.18 -35.48 8.30
N ALA A 33 -10.53 -35.26 7.04
CA ALA A 33 -11.76 -35.80 6.46
C ALA A 33 -11.68 -35.82 4.92
N ASP A 34 -12.04 -36.96 4.32
CA ASP A 34 -12.14 -37.12 2.87
C ASP A 34 -13.44 -36.55 2.28
N SER A 35 -14.35 -36.10 3.14
CA SER A 35 -15.67 -35.58 2.77
C SER A 35 -15.67 -34.08 2.52
N VAL A 36 -16.71 -33.57 1.83
CA VAL A 36 -16.98 -32.13 1.72
C VAL A 36 -17.14 -31.55 3.13
N ILE A 37 -16.38 -30.50 3.43
CA ILE A 37 -16.41 -29.80 4.71
C ILE A 37 -17.14 -28.47 4.55
N SER A 38 -18.01 -28.17 5.50
CA SER A 38 -18.61 -26.86 5.68
C SER A 38 -18.45 -26.38 7.13
N VAL A 39 -18.57 -25.07 7.33
CA VAL A 39 -18.54 -24.45 8.66
C VAL A 39 -19.90 -23.82 8.96
N ARG A 40 -20.32 -23.87 10.23
CA ARG A 40 -21.52 -23.20 10.72
C ARG A 40 -21.17 -22.32 11.91
N LEU A 41 -21.63 -21.07 11.89
CA LEU A 41 -21.59 -20.16 13.04
C LEU A 41 -22.97 -20.14 13.71
N GLY A 42 -23.08 -20.64 14.94
CA GLY A 42 -24.35 -20.81 15.64
C GLY A 42 -25.35 -21.66 14.86
N ASP A 43 -26.57 -21.17 14.75
CA ASP A 43 -27.64 -21.77 13.95
C ASP A 43 -27.70 -21.19 12.51
N GLY A 44 -26.62 -20.54 12.07
CA GLY A 44 -26.51 -19.93 10.74
C GLY A 44 -26.40 -20.96 9.60
N PRO A 45 -26.29 -20.48 8.34
CA PRO A 45 -26.14 -21.34 7.18
C PRO A 45 -24.79 -22.07 7.18
N LEU A 46 -24.70 -23.17 6.44
CA LEU A 46 -23.42 -23.83 6.14
C LEU A 46 -22.62 -23.02 5.12
N ALA A 47 -21.49 -22.50 5.55
CA ALA A 47 -20.52 -21.78 4.73
C ALA A 47 -19.48 -22.73 4.11
N PRO A 48 -19.01 -22.44 2.89
CA PRO A 48 -17.96 -23.21 2.24
C PRO A 48 -16.62 -23.08 2.98
N VAL A 49 -15.75 -24.07 2.79
CA VAL A 49 -14.39 -24.10 3.32
C VAL A 49 -13.40 -24.32 2.19
N GLN A 50 -12.29 -23.59 2.22
CA GLN A 50 -11.09 -23.87 1.44
C GLN A 50 -10.05 -24.52 2.35
N ARG A 51 -9.49 -25.65 1.91
CA ARG A 51 -8.30 -26.26 2.50
C ARG A 51 -7.07 -25.53 1.95
N LEU A 52 -6.23 -25.05 2.84
CA LEU A 52 -4.98 -24.37 2.50
C LEU A 52 -3.86 -25.39 2.23
N ALA A 53 -2.86 -24.99 1.45
CA ALA A 53 -1.68 -25.81 1.19
C ALA A 53 -0.91 -26.18 2.47
N SER A 54 -1.02 -25.37 3.53
CA SER A 54 -0.45 -25.65 4.86
C SER A 54 -1.19 -26.75 5.63
N GLY A 55 -2.34 -27.20 5.14
CA GLY A 55 -3.24 -28.14 5.82
C GLY A 55 -4.35 -27.47 6.64
N GLY A 56 -4.20 -26.19 6.96
CA GLY A 56 -5.24 -25.40 7.65
C GLY A 56 -6.48 -25.17 6.78
N LEU A 57 -7.51 -24.56 7.37
CA LEU A 57 -8.75 -24.23 6.68
C LEU A 57 -9.00 -22.72 6.70
N VAL A 58 -9.69 -22.22 5.68
CA VAL A 58 -10.26 -20.87 5.69
C VAL A 58 -11.73 -20.94 5.27
N THR A 59 -12.55 -20.12 5.92
CA THR A 59 -13.94 -19.86 5.56
C THR A 59 -14.24 -18.37 5.65
N ILE A 60 -15.31 -17.92 5.03
CA ILE A 60 -15.75 -16.53 5.04
C ILE A 60 -17.09 -16.46 5.77
N LEU A 61 -17.18 -15.66 6.83
CA LEU A 61 -18.35 -15.60 7.70
C LEU A 61 -18.81 -14.17 7.95
N ASP A 62 -20.11 -13.98 8.02
CA ASP A 62 -20.69 -12.78 8.64
C ASP A 62 -20.71 -12.97 10.15
N VAL A 63 -19.91 -12.19 10.85
CA VAL A 63 -19.77 -12.23 12.30
C VAL A 63 -20.75 -11.23 12.90
N PRO A 64 -21.70 -11.67 13.75
CA PRO A 64 -22.72 -10.79 14.31
C PRO A 64 -22.11 -9.79 15.31
N GLU A 65 -22.92 -8.80 15.66
CA GLU A 65 -22.59 -7.87 16.74
C GLU A 65 -22.43 -8.60 18.07
N GLY A 66 -21.50 -8.11 18.89
CA GLY A 66 -21.14 -8.68 20.19
C GLY A 66 -19.78 -9.37 20.16
N THR A 67 -19.23 -9.59 21.34
CA THR A 67 -17.87 -10.14 21.49
C THR A 67 -17.82 -11.66 21.39
N GLY A 68 -18.96 -12.35 21.40
CA GLY A 68 -19.02 -13.81 21.52
C GLY A 68 -18.88 -14.29 22.98
N PRO A 69 -18.48 -15.56 23.20
CA PRO A 69 -18.10 -16.54 22.19
C PRO A 69 -19.29 -17.02 21.37
N PHE A 70 -19.12 -17.10 20.05
CA PHE A 70 -20.07 -17.69 19.14
C PHE A 70 -19.65 -19.14 18.86
N PRO A 71 -20.54 -20.13 18.99
CA PRO A 71 -20.20 -21.51 18.68
C PRO A 71 -19.97 -21.66 17.18
N LEU A 72 -18.89 -22.34 16.80
CA LEU A 72 -18.49 -22.57 15.43
C LEU A 72 -18.24 -24.06 15.22
N THR A 73 -18.96 -24.69 14.29
CA THR A 73 -18.86 -26.14 14.07
C THR A 73 -18.41 -26.44 12.65
N VAL A 74 -17.40 -27.31 12.52
CA VAL A 74 -16.98 -27.89 11.24
C VAL A 74 -17.71 -29.20 11.04
N VAL A 75 -18.37 -29.38 9.90
CA VAL A 75 -19.21 -30.55 9.62
C VAL A 75 -18.89 -31.19 8.27
N ALA A 76 -19.09 -32.50 8.16
CA ALA A 76 -19.05 -33.26 6.91
C ALA A 76 -20.37 -33.11 6.14
N ALA A 77 -20.52 -31.98 5.43
CA ALA A 77 -21.72 -31.66 4.67
C ALA A 77 -21.41 -30.71 3.50
N ALA A 78 -22.28 -30.72 2.50
CA ALA A 78 -22.30 -29.68 1.47
C ALA A 78 -22.74 -28.34 2.08
N HIS A 79 -22.21 -27.24 1.56
CA HIS A 79 -22.59 -25.89 1.96
C HIS A 79 -23.97 -25.53 1.40
N GLU A 80 -24.65 -24.59 2.05
CA GLU A 80 -26.04 -24.21 1.75
C GLU A 80 -26.16 -22.86 1.04
N SER A 81 -25.09 -22.06 1.00
CA SER A 81 -25.12 -20.69 0.48
C SER A 81 -24.23 -20.46 -0.73
N ASP A 82 -24.72 -19.70 -1.70
CA ASP A 82 -23.93 -19.06 -2.74
C ASP A 82 -23.24 -17.81 -2.15
N GLY A 83 -22.09 -18.03 -1.50
CA GLY A 83 -21.23 -16.95 -1.03
C GLY A 83 -20.38 -16.35 -2.15
N PHE A 84 -19.64 -15.28 -1.86
CA PHE A 84 -18.63 -14.80 -2.78
C PHE A 84 -17.57 -15.88 -3.02
N VAL A 85 -17.13 -15.99 -4.27
CA VAL A 85 -15.96 -16.76 -4.65
C VAL A 85 -15.03 -15.85 -5.44
N ILE A 86 -13.73 -16.04 -5.27
CA ILE A 86 -12.74 -15.36 -6.09
C ILE A 86 -12.76 -15.97 -7.49
N THR A 87 -12.88 -15.11 -8.50
CA THR A 87 -12.78 -15.53 -9.90
C THR A 87 -11.74 -14.70 -10.65
N GLU A 88 -11.09 -15.32 -11.63
CA GLU A 88 -10.17 -14.60 -12.51
C GLU A 88 -10.93 -13.97 -13.67
N VAL A 89 -10.65 -12.69 -13.92
CA VAL A 89 -11.20 -11.92 -15.03
C VAL A 89 -10.09 -11.53 -16.01
N PRO A 90 -10.39 -11.15 -17.26
CA PRO A 90 -9.37 -10.81 -18.24
C PRO A 90 -8.47 -9.66 -17.77
N ALA A 91 -7.16 -9.85 -17.93
CA ALA A 91 -6.14 -8.85 -17.61
C ALA A 91 -6.26 -7.59 -18.49
N ARG A 92 -5.87 -6.45 -17.94
CA ARG A 92 -5.74 -5.16 -18.64
C ARG A 92 -4.29 -4.89 -19.00
N GLU A 93 -3.38 -5.04 -18.05
CA GLU A 93 -1.96 -4.79 -18.24
C GLU A 93 -1.23 -5.99 -18.86
N GLN A 94 -0.18 -5.70 -19.63
CA GLN A 94 0.61 -6.74 -20.31
C GLN A 94 1.45 -7.59 -19.35
N ASP A 95 1.80 -7.03 -18.21
CA ASP A 95 2.60 -7.64 -17.14
C ASP A 95 1.75 -8.12 -15.95
N ALA A 96 0.42 -8.13 -16.13
CA ALA A 96 -0.52 -8.69 -15.16
C ALA A 96 -0.20 -10.17 -14.88
N VAL A 97 -0.17 -10.50 -13.60
CA VAL A 97 -0.06 -11.88 -13.11
C VAL A 97 -1.44 -12.48 -13.02
N VAL A 98 -2.36 -11.69 -12.46
CA VAL A 98 -3.74 -12.06 -12.24
C VAL A 98 -4.60 -10.81 -12.12
N ARG A 99 -5.86 -10.93 -12.54
CA ARG A 99 -6.90 -9.97 -12.21
C ARG A 99 -8.07 -10.71 -11.57
N LEU A 100 -8.42 -10.34 -10.36
CA LEU A 100 -9.35 -11.07 -9.50
C LEU A 100 -10.61 -10.26 -9.26
N ASP A 101 -11.77 -10.84 -9.54
CA ASP A 101 -13.04 -10.40 -8.93
C ASP A 101 -13.18 -11.11 -7.58
N THR A 102 -13.11 -10.32 -6.52
CA THR A 102 -13.22 -10.77 -5.12
C THR A 102 -14.64 -10.64 -4.58
N GLY A 103 -15.58 -10.08 -5.35
CA GLY A 103 -16.90 -9.64 -4.90
C GLY A 103 -16.97 -8.12 -4.77
N PRO A 104 -16.33 -7.49 -3.76
CA PRO A 104 -16.30 -6.03 -3.63
C PRO A 104 -15.35 -5.34 -4.61
N PHE A 105 -14.28 -6.02 -5.02
CA PHE A 105 -13.23 -5.45 -5.86
C PHE A 105 -12.94 -6.28 -7.10
N GLU A 106 -12.59 -5.61 -8.21
CA GLU A 106 -11.70 -6.20 -9.22
C GLU A 106 -10.28 -5.66 -9.03
N ILE A 107 -9.32 -6.54 -8.74
CA ILE A 107 -7.95 -6.20 -8.38
C ILE A 107 -7.00 -6.79 -9.41
N GLU A 108 -6.12 -5.98 -10.01
CA GLU A 108 -5.06 -6.47 -10.90
C GLU A 108 -3.68 -6.36 -10.25
N LEU A 109 -3.00 -7.50 -10.09
CA LEU A 109 -1.65 -7.60 -9.54
C LEU A 109 -0.64 -7.80 -10.69
N CYS A 110 0.34 -6.91 -10.78
CA CYS A 110 1.32 -6.88 -11.87
C CYS A 110 2.76 -7.10 -11.40
N ARG A 111 3.60 -7.59 -12.32
CA ARG A 111 5.06 -7.76 -12.16
C ARG A 111 5.79 -6.43 -12.37
N GLY A 112 7.02 -6.34 -11.87
CA GLY A 112 7.93 -5.22 -12.16
C GLY A 112 8.85 -5.59 -13.30
N SER A 113 8.80 -4.85 -14.41
CA SER A 113 9.59 -5.17 -15.61
C SER A 113 10.98 -4.53 -15.63
N GLY A 114 11.26 -3.59 -14.73
CA GLY A 114 12.56 -2.93 -14.59
C GLY A 114 12.95 -2.00 -15.75
N LYS A 115 12.00 -1.59 -16.61
CA LYS A 115 12.31 -0.76 -17.80
C LYS A 115 12.38 0.74 -17.50
N GLY A 116 12.03 1.17 -16.28
CA GLY A 116 12.10 2.59 -15.92
C GLY A 116 11.03 3.47 -16.56
N THR A 117 9.91 2.87 -16.96
CA THR A 117 8.72 3.54 -17.49
C THR A 117 7.55 3.34 -16.53
N THR A 118 6.53 4.20 -16.56
CA THR A 118 5.32 4.08 -15.72
C THR A 118 4.67 2.69 -15.83
N SER A 119 4.68 2.11 -17.04
CA SER A 119 4.25 0.73 -17.31
C SER A 119 5.12 -0.38 -16.69
N SER A 120 6.15 -0.03 -15.91
CA SER A 120 7.00 -0.97 -15.17
C SER A 120 6.72 -0.97 -13.68
N LYS A 121 5.76 -0.16 -13.20
CA LYS A 121 5.26 -0.25 -11.82
C LYS A 121 4.68 -1.64 -11.57
N TRP A 122 4.63 -2.01 -10.30
CA TRP A 122 4.24 -3.33 -9.85
C TRP A 122 3.45 -3.25 -8.56
N GLY A 123 2.86 -4.37 -8.14
CA GLY A 123 1.84 -4.38 -7.08
C GLY A 123 0.46 -4.28 -7.70
N ILE A 124 -0.50 -3.68 -6.98
CA ILE A 124 -1.86 -3.53 -7.50
C ILE A 124 -1.90 -2.30 -8.42
N ARG A 125 -2.12 -2.51 -9.73
CA ARG A 125 -2.20 -1.43 -10.73
C ARG A 125 -3.63 -1.04 -11.12
N HIS A 126 -4.61 -1.88 -10.78
CA HIS A 126 -6.03 -1.52 -10.89
C HIS A 126 -6.78 -2.00 -9.66
N LEU A 127 -7.66 -1.16 -9.13
CA LEU A 127 -8.50 -1.46 -7.97
C LEU A 127 -9.89 -0.87 -8.22
N LEU A 128 -10.76 -1.64 -8.87
CA LEU A 128 -12.14 -1.28 -9.12
C LEU A 128 -13.01 -1.61 -7.90
N SER A 129 -13.57 -0.59 -7.25
CA SER A 129 -14.67 -0.77 -6.31
C SER A 129 -15.96 -1.03 -7.07
N LYS A 130 -16.52 -2.23 -6.96
CA LYS A 130 -17.72 -2.63 -7.69
C LYS A 130 -18.99 -1.93 -7.19
N GLU A 131 -19.07 -1.66 -5.89
CA GLU A 131 -20.19 -0.91 -5.31
C GLU A 131 -20.21 0.55 -5.80
N GLN A 132 -19.03 1.19 -5.84
CA GLN A 132 -18.92 2.58 -6.29
C GLN A 132 -18.92 2.71 -7.81
N GLY A 133 -18.48 1.66 -8.53
CA GLY A 133 -18.23 1.70 -9.98
C GLY A 133 -17.00 2.53 -10.36
N VAL A 134 -16.04 2.71 -9.43
CA VAL A 134 -14.85 3.54 -9.62
C VAL A 134 -13.60 2.68 -9.49
N ASP A 135 -12.75 2.74 -10.51
CA ASP A 135 -11.37 2.28 -10.43
C ASP A 135 -10.54 3.36 -9.73
N LEU A 136 -9.86 2.99 -8.65
CA LEU A 136 -9.02 3.93 -7.91
C LEU A 136 -7.67 4.19 -8.61
N ILE A 137 -7.35 3.39 -9.63
CA ILE A 137 -6.14 3.50 -10.44
C ILE A 137 -6.48 3.19 -11.92
N PRO A 138 -7.32 4.00 -12.59
CA PRO A 138 -7.82 3.70 -13.92
C PRO A 138 -6.73 3.67 -15.00
N GLY A 139 -5.68 4.49 -14.88
CA GLY A 139 -4.60 4.57 -15.87
C GLY A 139 -3.58 3.44 -15.77
N GLY A 140 -3.50 2.76 -14.63
CA GLY A 140 -2.47 1.77 -14.36
C GLY A 140 -1.05 2.36 -14.29
N ASP A 141 -0.89 3.68 -14.34
CA ASP A 141 0.42 4.36 -14.28
C ASP A 141 0.90 4.59 -12.84
N ASN A 142 0.07 4.24 -11.86
CA ASN A 142 0.36 4.24 -10.44
C ASN A 142 0.14 2.84 -9.84
N SER A 143 0.56 2.61 -8.60
CA SER A 143 0.29 1.35 -7.94
C SER A 143 0.15 1.46 -6.41
N ILE A 144 -0.54 0.47 -5.85
CA ILE A 144 -0.56 0.21 -4.41
C ILE A 144 0.53 -0.81 -4.10
N GLY A 145 1.28 -0.51 -3.03
CA GLY A 145 2.33 -1.35 -2.50
C GLY A 145 3.74 -1.07 -3.03
N GLY A 146 3.91 0.00 -3.81
CA GLY A 146 5.21 0.47 -4.31
C GLY A 146 6.20 0.74 -3.17
N PHE A 147 7.49 0.55 -3.44
CA PHE A 147 8.58 0.60 -2.47
C PHE A 147 9.64 1.65 -2.87
N TYR A 148 10.05 2.52 -1.94
CA TYR A 148 10.84 3.74 -2.20
C TYR A 148 12.11 3.88 -1.30
N ALA A 149 12.09 4.71 -0.27
CA ALA A 149 13.28 4.96 0.55
C ALA A 149 13.68 3.73 1.42
N PRO A 150 14.94 3.62 1.88
CA PRO A 150 16.08 4.51 1.61
C PRO A 150 16.73 4.29 0.25
N PHE A 151 16.26 3.30 -0.52
CA PHE A 151 16.90 2.89 -1.77
C PHE A 151 16.67 3.88 -2.91
N PHE A 152 15.54 4.57 -2.87
CA PHE A 152 15.14 5.58 -3.83
C PHE A 152 15.20 6.99 -3.21
N THR A 153 16.34 7.31 -2.56
CA THR A 153 16.61 8.62 -1.91
C THR A 153 17.69 9.42 -2.65
N PRO A 154 17.79 10.74 -2.40
CA PRO A 154 18.89 11.56 -2.91
C PRO A 154 20.29 11.03 -2.58
N GLU A 155 20.49 10.51 -1.37
CA GLU A 155 21.77 9.99 -0.90
C GLU A 155 22.22 8.78 -1.72
N ASN A 156 21.27 7.94 -2.14
CA ASN A 156 21.55 6.76 -2.96
C ASN A 156 21.52 7.05 -4.48
N GLY A 157 21.31 8.30 -4.89
CA GLY A 157 21.33 8.72 -6.30
C GLY A 157 20.09 8.34 -7.09
N LEU A 158 18.90 8.63 -6.53
CA LEU A 158 17.58 8.64 -7.19
C LEU A 158 17.45 7.70 -8.40
N ILE A 159 17.67 6.41 -8.18
CA ILE A 159 17.20 5.38 -9.10
C ILE A 159 15.70 5.68 -9.31
N ASN A 160 15.16 5.57 -10.52
CA ASN A 160 13.70 5.74 -10.68
C ASN A 160 13.04 4.80 -9.64
N PRO A 161 12.01 5.25 -8.90
CA PRO A 161 11.26 4.44 -7.93
C PRO A 161 10.64 3.16 -8.58
N PRO A 162 9.60 2.45 -8.08
CA PRO A 162 9.24 1.06 -8.46
C PRO A 162 9.51 0.54 -9.89
N GLU A 163 9.44 1.39 -10.92
CA GLU A 163 9.72 1.14 -12.33
C GLU A 163 11.09 0.51 -12.68
N HIS A 164 12.15 0.74 -11.89
CA HIS A 164 13.47 0.09 -12.12
C HIS A 164 13.62 -1.25 -11.41
N VAL A 165 12.68 -1.60 -10.53
CA VAL A 165 12.68 -2.90 -9.86
C VAL A 165 12.24 -3.98 -10.84
N ILE A 166 13.03 -5.05 -10.91
CA ILE A 166 12.57 -6.31 -11.50
C ILE A 166 11.93 -7.10 -10.37
N ALA A 167 10.61 -7.31 -10.47
CA ALA A 167 9.83 -8.04 -9.49
C ALA A 167 9.01 -9.12 -10.18
N ASP A 168 9.15 -10.35 -9.68
CA ASP A 168 8.33 -11.48 -10.13
C ASP A 168 7.32 -11.87 -9.06
N VAL A 169 6.25 -12.55 -9.48
CA VAL A 169 5.15 -12.95 -8.61
C VAL A 169 4.91 -14.45 -8.74
N GLU A 170 4.99 -15.15 -7.61
CA GLU A 170 4.63 -16.56 -7.48
C GLU A 170 3.28 -16.73 -6.78
N VAL A 171 2.59 -17.81 -7.11
CA VAL A 171 1.32 -18.19 -6.49
C VAL A 171 1.62 -19.06 -5.27
N LEU A 172 1.25 -18.60 -4.07
CA LEU A 172 1.39 -19.37 -2.83
C LEU A 172 0.12 -20.17 -2.51
N GLU A 173 -1.05 -19.59 -2.81
CA GLU A 173 -2.36 -20.21 -2.56
C GLU A 173 -3.35 -19.72 -3.62
N ARG A 174 -4.17 -20.62 -4.16
CA ARG A 174 -5.21 -20.30 -5.16
C ARG A 174 -6.40 -21.22 -4.94
N GLY A 175 -7.44 -20.68 -4.33
CA GLY A 175 -8.70 -21.38 -4.12
C GLY A 175 -9.90 -20.44 -4.10
N PRO A 176 -11.12 -20.97 -3.96
CA PRO A 176 -12.33 -20.19 -4.19
C PRO A 176 -12.56 -19.07 -3.16
N LEU A 177 -11.95 -19.14 -1.97
CA LEU A 177 -12.19 -18.17 -0.89
C LEU A 177 -10.99 -17.26 -0.62
N LEU A 178 -9.78 -17.74 -0.92
CA LEU A 178 -8.54 -17.05 -0.59
C LEU A 178 -7.47 -17.33 -1.64
N HIS A 179 -6.83 -16.25 -2.08
CA HIS A 179 -5.63 -16.29 -2.92
C HIS A 179 -4.46 -15.65 -2.15
N LYS A 180 -3.26 -16.23 -2.28
CA LYS A 180 -2.00 -15.63 -1.81
C LYS A 180 -0.96 -15.63 -2.90
N TYR A 181 -0.24 -14.51 -2.99
CA TYR A 181 0.84 -14.32 -3.94
C TYR A 181 2.05 -13.75 -3.23
N ARG A 182 3.25 -14.18 -3.62
CA ARG A 182 4.50 -13.56 -3.17
C ARG A 182 5.14 -12.84 -4.33
N LEU A 183 5.28 -11.53 -4.19
CA LEU A 183 6.10 -10.71 -5.07
C LEU A 183 7.52 -10.69 -4.50
N THR A 184 8.53 -11.00 -5.31
CA THR A 184 9.94 -10.91 -4.93
C THR A 184 10.64 -9.91 -5.85
N GLY A 185 11.23 -8.87 -5.27
CA GLY A 185 11.90 -7.82 -6.02
C GLY A 185 13.39 -7.69 -5.70
N ARG A 186 14.20 -7.47 -6.73
CA ARG A 186 15.59 -7.04 -6.58
C ARG A 186 15.66 -5.52 -6.61
N ILE A 187 16.26 -4.93 -5.58
CA ILE A 187 16.48 -3.49 -5.53
C ILE A 187 17.71 -3.16 -6.40
N PRO A 188 17.60 -2.22 -7.35
CA PRO A 188 18.76 -1.79 -8.13
C PRO A 188 19.83 -1.13 -7.27
N ASP A 189 21.10 -1.32 -7.63
CA ASP A 189 22.22 -0.77 -6.88
C ASP A 189 22.39 0.73 -7.15
N GLY A 190 22.46 1.51 -6.07
CA GLY A 190 22.70 2.94 -6.13
C GLY A 190 24.12 3.35 -5.72
N LEU A 191 24.24 4.62 -5.33
CA LEU A 191 25.51 5.23 -4.94
C LEU A 191 26.06 4.70 -3.60
N LEU A 192 25.19 4.30 -2.66
CA LEU A 192 25.56 3.86 -1.31
C LEU A 192 25.90 2.38 -1.29
N PRO A 193 27.17 1.99 -0.99
CA PRO A 193 27.59 0.59 -1.00
C PRO A 193 26.81 -0.30 -0.03
N GLU A 194 26.42 0.22 1.13
CA GLU A 194 25.68 -0.51 2.16
C GLU A 194 24.24 -0.89 1.75
N LEU A 195 23.68 -0.21 0.75
CA LEU A 195 22.36 -0.48 0.20
C LEU A 195 22.37 -1.40 -1.04
N ARG A 196 23.54 -1.87 -1.47
CA ARG A 196 23.66 -2.73 -2.66
C ARG A 196 23.28 -4.18 -2.39
N GLY A 197 22.80 -4.86 -3.43
CA GLY A 197 22.49 -6.28 -3.44
C GLY A 197 21.30 -6.66 -2.54
N LYS A 198 20.39 -5.72 -2.27
CA LYS A 198 19.24 -5.93 -1.39
C LYS A 198 18.03 -6.44 -2.18
N TRP A 199 17.20 -7.17 -1.45
CA TRP A 199 15.97 -7.80 -1.96
C TRP A 199 14.83 -7.56 -0.98
N PHE A 200 13.61 -7.64 -1.50
CA PHE A 200 12.39 -7.60 -0.69
C PHE A 200 11.38 -8.63 -1.18
N THR A 201 10.45 -8.97 -0.31
CA THR A 201 9.25 -9.74 -0.63
C THR A 201 8.01 -9.01 -0.16
N ILE A 202 6.90 -9.21 -0.90
CA ILE A 202 5.57 -8.79 -0.50
C ILE A 202 4.61 -9.96 -0.64
N ASP A 203 4.07 -10.40 0.48
CA ASP A 203 3.04 -11.44 0.50
C ASP A 203 1.66 -10.79 0.47
N TRP A 204 0.98 -10.88 -0.66
CA TRP A 204 -0.38 -10.39 -0.87
C TRP A 204 -1.41 -11.46 -0.53
N GLN A 205 -2.48 -11.08 0.17
CA GLN A 205 -3.61 -11.94 0.46
C GLN A 205 -4.93 -11.25 0.08
N PHE A 206 -5.74 -11.94 -0.72
CA PHE A 206 -7.07 -11.51 -1.13
C PHE A 206 -8.09 -12.56 -0.69
N THR A 207 -9.23 -12.12 -0.16
CA THR A 207 -10.30 -12.99 0.34
C THR A 207 -11.63 -12.66 -0.32
N ALA A 208 -12.47 -13.67 -0.54
CA ALA A 208 -13.78 -13.48 -1.15
C ALA A 208 -14.69 -12.65 -0.24
N GLY A 209 -15.38 -11.67 -0.81
CA GLY A 209 -16.38 -10.85 -0.12
C GLY A 209 -15.80 -9.76 0.79
N SER A 210 -14.54 -9.86 1.21
CA SER A 210 -13.96 -8.93 2.17
C SER A 210 -13.71 -7.55 1.55
N ALA A 211 -14.12 -6.49 2.26
CA ALA A 211 -13.85 -5.10 1.88
C ALA A 211 -12.40 -4.65 2.19
N TRP A 212 -11.50 -5.61 2.40
CA TRP A 212 -10.09 -5.37 2.75
C TRP A 212 -9.18 -6.44 2.17
N PHE A 213 -7.91 -6.09 2.02
CA PHE A 213 -6.83 -7.00 1.63
C PHE A 213 -5.60 -6.78 2.49
N GLU A 214 -4.69 -7.75 2.51
CA GLU A 214 -3.48 -7.72 3.33
C GLU A 214 -2.24 -7.85 2.48
N ARG A 215 -1.17 -7.19 2.93
CA ARG A 215 0.18 -7.35 2.41
C ARG A 215 1.19 -7.39 3.56
N HIS A 216 2.20 -8.24 3.47
CA HIS A 216 3.31 -8.30 4.43
C HIS A 216 4.64 -8.08 3.72
N TYR A 217 5.49 -7.22 4.27
CA TYR A 217 6.78 -6.84 3.70
C TYR A 217 7.94 -7.43 4.50
N GLU A 218 8.86 -8.09 3.81
CA GLU A 218 10.19 -8.42 4.32
C GLU A 218 11.26 -7.84 3.41
N ILE A 219 12.36 -7.37 4.00
CA ILE A 219 13.46 -6.73 3.28
C ILE A 219 14.76 -7.23 3.87
N THR A 220 15.75 -7.44 3.01
CA THR A 220 17.13 -7.73 3.44
C THR A 220 17.63 -6.63 4.37
N ASP A 221 18.19 -7.00 5.53
CA ASP A 221 18.69 -6.03 6.51
C ASP A 221 19.61 -4.96 5.91
N PHE A 222 19.43 -3.72 6.34
CA PHE A 222 20.23 -2.57 5.97
C PHE A 222 20.29 -1.52 7.08
N ALA A 223 21.32 -0.70 7.02
CA ALA A 223 21.47 0.49 7.84
C ALA A 223 22.18 1.55 7.00
N THR A 224 21.64 2.77 6.97
CA THR A 224 22.24 3.93 6.31
C THR A 224 21.79 5.22 7.00
N GLU A 225 22.11 6.36 6.41
CA GLU A 225 21.66 7.68 6.82
C GLU A 225 20.86 8.33 5.69
N VAL A 226 19.69 8.89 6.02
CA VAL A 226 18.88 9.72 5.12
C VAL A 226 18.60 11.04 5.83
N ASP A 227 18.93 12.16 5.19
CA ASP A 227 18.79 13.51 5.75
C ASP A 227 19.43 13.68 7.15
N GLY A 228 20.62 13.11 7.36
CA GLY A 228 21.31 13.18 8.66
C GLY A 228 20.69 12.30 9.76
N ARG A 229 19.69 11.47 9.42
CA ARG A 229 18.95 10.61 10.35
C ARG A 229 19.25 9.15 10.04
N ALA A 230 19.42 8.35 11.10
CA ALA A 230 19.64 6.91 10.94
C ALA A 230 18.39 6.24 10.35
N ALA A 231 18.58 5.55 9.22
CA ALA A 231 17.59 4.70 8.56
C ALA A 231 18.04 3.24 8.70
N VAL A 232 17.60 2.57 9.78
CA VAL A 232 17.91 1.16 10.06
C VAL A 232 16.63 0.36 9.90
N ASN A 233 16.59 -0.53 8.89
CA ASN A 233 15.43 -1.37 8.60
C ASN A 233 14.09 -0.59 8.61
N LYS A 234 14.13 0.61 8.03
CA LYS A 234 12.96 1.46 7.79
C LYS A 234 12.90 1.79 6.32
N PHE A 235 11.73 1.70 5.72
CA PHE A 235 11.51 1.97 4.32
C PHE A 235 10.27 2.82 4.09
N THR A 236 10.00 3.13 2.83
CA THR A 236 8.79 3.85 2.41
C THR A 236 7.99 2.98 1.47
N VAL A 237 6.72 2.81 1.80
CA VAL A 237 5.62 2.43 0.91
C VAL A 237 4.87 3.67 0.48
N GLY A 238 4.55 3.75 -0.81
CA GLY A 238 3.59 4.68 -1.38
C GLY A 238 2.42 3.90 -1.95
N ASP A 239 1.21 4.16 -1.44
CA ASP A 239 -0.03 3.74 -2.10
C ASP A 239 -0.54 4.93 -2.91
N GLU A 240 -0.49 4.80 -4.23
CA GLU A 240 -0.82 5.88 -5.17
C GLU A 240 -2.18 5.65 -5.81
N PHE A 241 -2.94 6.73 -6.00
CA PHE A 241 -4.29 6.69 -6.58
C PHE A 241 -4.51 7.80 -7.60
N GLU A 242 -5.52 7.63 -8.44
CA GLU A 242 -5.82 8.48 -9.59
C GLU A 242 -7.33 8.77 -9.70
N ALA A 243 -7.71 10.05 -9.58
CA ALA A 243 -9.07 10.53 -9.86
C ALA A 243 -9.24 11.01 -11.31
N GLY A 244 -8.13 11.33 -11.97
CA GLY A 244 -8.08 12.05 -13.23
C GLY A 244 -8.04 13.59 -13.06
N PRO A 245 -7.63 14.33 -14.10
CA PRO A 245 -7.43 15.78 -14.01
C PRO A 245 -8.67 16.55 -13.56
N GLY A 246 -8.50 17.43 -12.58
CA GLY A 246 -9.54 18.30 -12.04
C GLY A 246 -10.29 17.75 -10.83
N ASP A 247 -10.01 16.51 -10.40
CA ASP A 247 -10.70 15.84 -9.29
C ASP A 247 -9.71 15.25 -8.26
N VAL A 248 -10.21 14.81 -7.11
CA VAL A 248 -9.42 14.08 -6.10
C VAL A 248 -10.24 12.91 -5.54
N LEU A 249 -9.61 11.76 -5.36
CA LEU A 249 -10.30 10.59 -4.78
C LEU A 249 -10.59 10.81 -3.29
N PHE A 250 -9.68 11.50 -2.60
CA PHE A 250 -9.79 11.80 -1.17
C PHE A 250 -9.50 13.29 -0.94
N ASP A 251 -10.24 13.89 -0.01
CA ASP A 251 -10.10 15.31 0.36
C ASP A 251 -9.60 15.49 1.79
N HIS A 252 -9.64 14.44 2.61
CA HIS A 252 -9.19 14.47 4.00
C HIS A 252 -8.24 13.31 4.34
N PHE A 253 -7.42 13.54 5.36
CA PHE A 253 -6.57 12.52 5.96
C PHE A 253 -6.64 12.51 7.49
N ALA A 254 -6.89 11.34 8.06
CA ALA A 254 -7.07 11.14 9.50
C ALA A 254 -6.05 10.16 10.08
N SER A 255 -5.61 10.45 11.31
CA SER A 255 -4.82 9.56 12.16
C SER A 255 -5.60 9.21 13.44
N TRP A 256 -5.37 8.01 13.97
CA TRP A 256 -6.17 7.42 15.06
C TRP A 256 -6.29 8.33 16.28
N ALA A 257 -5.15 8.82 16.77
CA ALA A 257 -5.04 9.59 18.01
C ALA A 257 -5.12 11.11 17.78
N GLY A 258 -5.79 11.54 16.70
CA GLY A 258 -5.75 12.91 16.22
C GLY A 258 -4.66 13.12 15.17
N THR A 259 -4.86 14.08 14.28
CA THR A 259 -3.94 14.38 13.19
C THR A 259 -3.03 15.53 13.62
N THR A 260 -1.80 15.21 14.01
CA THR A 260 -0.72 16.20 14.16
C THR A 260 0.05 16.30 12.86
N TYR A 261 0.18 17.49 12.30
CA TYR A 261 0.71 17.65 10.94
C TYR A 261 1.43 18.99 10.69
N ARG A 262 2.17 19.04 9.58
CA ARG A 262 2.74 20.25 8.97
C ARG A 262 2.37 20.31 7.50
N GLU A 263 2.22 21.51 6.98
CA GLU A 263 1.94 21.76 5.56
C GLU A 263 3.21 22.14 4.79
N GLY A 264 3.15 21.88 3.48
CA GLY A 264 4.16 22.25 2.51
C GLY A 264 5.32 21.27 2.46
N ASP A 265 5.89 21.11 1.27
CA ASP A 265 7.05 20.27 1.00
C ASP A 265 8.21 21.11 0.44
N PRO A 266 9.03 21.74 1.31
CA PRO A 266 10.15 22.55 0.85
C PRO A 266 11.15 21.78 -0.01
N TYR A 267 11.25 20.47 0.20
CA TYR A 267 12.17 19.62 -0.56
C TYR A 267 11.80 19.57 -2.04
N ALA A 268 10.52 19.42 -2.36
CA ALA A 268 10.03 19.39 -3.74
C ALA A 268 10.46 20.65 -4.51
N GLY A 269 10.17 21.85 -4.00
CA GLY A 269 10.54 23.11 -4.65
C GLY A 269 12.05 23.31 -4.77
N ILE A 270 12.82 22.98 -3.73
CA ILE A 270 14.30 23.10 -3.76
C ILE A 270 14.93 22.14 -4.79
N LEU A 271 14.36 20.94 -4.92
CA LEU A 271 14.78 19.98 -5.93
C LEU A 271 14.45 20.48 -7.34
N ALA A 272 13.24 21.03 -7.54
CA ALA A 272 12.83 21.65 -8.80
C ALA A 272 13.79 22.76 -9.23
N ASP A 273 14.08 23.71 -8.34
CA ASP A 273 15.05 24.79 -8.57
C ASP A 273 16.42 24.25 -9.00
N ARG A 274 16.87 23.15 -8.39
CA ARG A 274 18.15 22.53 -8.75
C ARG A 274 18.12 21.94 -10.15
N VAL A 275 17.03 21.27 -10.53
CA VAL A 275 16.86 20.73 -11.88
C VAL A 275 16.86 21.86 -12.91
N HIS A 276 16.15 22.97 -12.65
CA HIS A 276 16.19 24.16 -13.50
C HIS A 276 17.61 24.73 -13.65
N GLN A 277 18.38 24.79 -12.56
CA GLN A 277 19.76 25.27 -12.61
C GLN A 277 20.65 24.37 -13.46
N VAL A 278 20.55 23.05 -13.34
CA VAL A 278 21.35 22.10 -14.13
C VAL A 278 20.95 22.16 -15.60
N THR A 279 19.65 22.16 -15.90
CA THR A 279 19.14 22.14 -17.27
C THR A 279 19.41 23.44 -18.03
N SER A 280 19.30 24.59 -17.37
CA SER A 280 19.66 25.90 -17.96
C SER A 280 21.16 26.04 -18.25
N GLY A 281 22.01 25.29 -17.54
CA GLY A 281 23.46 25.23 -17.76
C GLY A 281 23.89 24.34 -18.93
N ILE A 282 22.99 23.58 -19.56
CA ILE A 282 23.32 22.68 -20.67
C ILE A 282 23.75 23.49 -21.91
N SER A 283 25.03 23.37 -22.25
CA SER A 283 25.71 24.01 -23.39
C SER A 283 26.06 22.99 -24.48
N GLU A 284 26.57 23.44 -25.64
CA GLU A 284 27.06 22.55 -26.72
C GLU A 284 28.21 21.62 -26.30
N GLU A 285 28.91 21.96 -25.21
CA GLU A 285 30.02 21.15 -24.66
C GLU A 285 29.54 20.10 -23.65
N SER A 286 28.23 20.07 -23.35
CA SER A 286 27.64 19.12 -22.41
C SER A 286 27.66 17.70 -22.94
N SER A 287 27.51 16.72 -22.03
CA SER A 287 27.48 15.32 -22.41
C SER A 287 26.29 15.01 -23.34
N PRO A 288 26.41 14.03 -24.25
CA PRO A 288 25.29 13.57 -25.07
C PRO A 288 24.07 13.13 -24.24
N SER A 289 24.29 12.59 -23.03
CA SER A 289 23.22 12.17 -22.13
C SER A 289 22.41 13.37 -21.61
N LEU A 290 23.05 14.49 -21.23
CA LEU A 290 22.34 15.71 -20.83
C LEU A 290 21.56 16.34 -21.98
N HIS A 291 22.09 16.28 -23.20
CA HIS A 291 21.32 16.70 -24.38
C HIS A 291 20.09 15.83 -24.61
N ALA A 292 20.20 14.51 -24.43
CA ALA A 292 19.05 13.60 -24.52
C ALA A 292 18.00 13.89 -23.43
N TYR A 293 18.44 14.15 -22.20
CA TYR A 293 17.55 14.57 -21.12
C TYR A 293 16.80 15.86 -21.48
N ARG A 294 17.51 16.90 -21.93
CA ARG A 294 16.91 18.20 -22.33
C ARG A 294 15.87 18.04 -23.43
N GLN A 295 16.12 17.15 -24.40
CA GLN A 295 15.15 16.84 -25.45
C GLN A 295 13.92 16.12 -24.89
N ALA A 296 14.12 15.17 -23.97
CA ALA A 296 13.04 14.38 -23.40
C ALA A 296 12.07 15.20 -22.53
N ILE A 297 12.57 16.22 -21.83
CA ILE A 297 11.73 17.16 -21.07
C ILE A 297 11.10 18.27 -21.92
N GLY A 298 11.27 18.25 -23.25
CA GLY A 298 10.69 19.26 -24.15
C GLY A 298 11.30 20.66 -24.03
N GLY A 299 12.44 20.79 -23.33
CA GLY A 299 13.13 22.06 -23.11
C GLY A 299 12.64 22.88 -21.91
N ASP A 300 11.55 22.47 -21.26
CA ASP A 300 11.00 23.10 -20.06
C ASP A 300 10.50 22.04 -19.07
N ILE A 301 11.19 21.91 -17.93
CA ILE A 301 10.91 20.90 -16.92
C ILE A 301 9.57 21.16 -16.20
N GLU A 302 9.07 22.39 -16.15
CA GLU A 302 7.75 22.70 -15.56
C GLU A 302 6.61 22.04 -16.35
N SER A 303 6.83 21.78 -17.64
CA SER A 303 5.87 21.08 -18.50
C SER A 303 6.01 19.55 -18.50
N ALA A 304 7.04 19.03 -17.83
CA ALA A 304 7.37 17.61 -17.80
C ALA A 304 6.74 16.90 -16.58
N ASN A 305 6.57 15.58 -16.68
CA ASN A 305 6.20 14.76 -15.52
C ASN A 305 7.25 14.92 -14.41
N TRP A 306 6.79 15.04 -13.15
CA TRP A 306 7.61 15.15 -11.95
C TRP A 306 8.71 14.08 -11.85
N ASP A 307 8.50 12.89 -12.39
CA ASP A 307 9.52 11.83 -12.41
C ASP A 307 10.82 12.27 -13.11
N TRP A 308 10.73 13.17 -14.11
CA TRP A 308 11.91 13.70 -14.79
C TRP A 308 12.84 14.49 -13.88
N TYR A 309 12.31 15.10 -12.82
CA TYR A 309 13.11 15.81 -11.82
C TYR A 309 14.04 14.85 -11.09
N TRP A 310 13.54 13.65 -10.77
CA TRP A 310 14.34 12.60 -10.13
C TRP A 310 15.31 11.93 -11.09
N ARG A 311 14.86 11.66 -12.34
CA ARG A 311 15.67 10.96 -13.34
C ARG A 311 16.98 11.64 -13.65
N LEU A 312 17.05 12.99 -13.62
CA LEU A 312 18.29 13.74 -13.84
C LEU A 312 19.43 13.29 -12.91
N PHE A 313 19.09 12.99 -11.66
CA PHE A 313 20.05 12.60 -10.64
C PHE A 313 20.17 11.08 -10.46
N SER A 314 19.59 10.31 -11.38
CA SER A 314 19.60 8.86 -11.30
C SER A 314 20.97 8.29 -11.63
N ALA A 315 21.56 7.57 -10.67
CA ALA A 315 22.80 6.83 -10.87
C ALA A 315 22.64 5.75 -11.95
N TRP A 316 21.44 5.22 -12.14
CA TRP A 316 21.14 4.23 -13.17
C TRP A 316 21.09 4.86 -14.58
N GLU A 317 20.38 5.99 -14.73
CA GLU A 317 20.22 6.66 -16.03
C GLU A 317 21.50 7.38 -16.48
N SER A 318 22.40 7.72 -15.54
CA SER A 318 23.73 8.28 -15.82
C SER A 318 23.70 9.56 -16.68
N PHE A 319 22.67 10.39 -16.53
CA PHE A 319 22.64 11.73 -17.15
C PHE A 319 23.77 12.62 -16.60
N LEU A 320 24.03 12.49 -15.31
CA LEU A 320 25.14 13.12 -14.58
C LEU A 320 26.12 12.05 -14.09
N THR A 321 27.38 12.42 -13.91
CA THR A 321 28.36 11.56 -13.22
C THR A 321 28.00 11.39 -11.74
N HIS A 322 28.46 10.32 -11.11
CA HIS A 322 28.22 10.09 -9.68
C HIS A 322 28.70 11.25 -8.79
N ASP A 323 29.79 11.92 -9.16
CA ASP A 323 30.33 13.04 -8.39
C ASP A 323 29.47 14.31 -8.55
N GLU A 324 28.95 14.57 -9.75
CA GLU A 324 27.97 15.64 -10.00
C GLU A 324 26.67 15.39 -9.23
N ILE A 325 26.13 14.17 -9.26
CA ILE A 325 24.94 13.78 -8.50
C ILE A 325 25.14 14.07 -7.01
N ARG A 326 26.27 13.62 -6.45
CA ARG A 326 26.60 13.88 -5.02
C ARG A 326 26.69 15.36 -4.71
N ALA A 327 27.36 16.14 -5.56
CA ALA A 327 27.52 17.57 -5.35
C ALA A 327 26.17 18.30 -5.35
N HIS A 328 25.36 18.11 -6.41
CA HIS A 328 24.06 18.76 -6.52
C HIS A 328 23.11 18.36 -5.39
N LEU A 329 22.99 17.07 -5.11
CA LEU A 329 22.06 16.60 -4.07
C LEU A 329 22.54 16.94 -2.65
N SER A 330 23.85 17.11 -2.42
CA SER A 330 24.35 17.62 -1.13
C SER A 330 23.87 19.04 -0.83
N GLU A 331 23.82 19.90 -1.86
CA GLU A 331 23.31 21.27 -1.70
C GLU A 331 21.79 21.28 -1.50
N VAL A 332 21.05 20.48 -2.28
CA VAL A 332 19.59 20.31 -2.14
C VAL A 332 19.24 19.86 -0.72
N ARG A 333 19.87 18.78 -0.23
CA ARG A 333 19.64 18.26 1.13
C ARG A 333 19.92 19.30 2.20
N ALA A 334 21.07 19.97 2.12
CA ALA A 334 21.43 20.98 3.12
C ALA A 334 20.41 22.14 3.17
N ALA A 335 19.87 22.55 2.01
CA ALA A 335 18.83 23.57 1.95
C ALA A 335 17.47 23.05 2.44
N ALA A 336 17.06 21.87 1.98
CA ALA A 336 15.79 21.24 2.34
C ALA A 336 15.71 20.93 3.84
N HIS A 337 16.78 20.41 4.43
CA HIS A 337 16.88 20.17 5.87
C HIS A 337 16.60 21.43 6.69
N ARG A 338 17.25 22.55 6.36
CA ARG A 338 17.03 23.83 7.05
C ARG A 338 15.62 24.38 6.85
N ALA A 339 15.05 24.21 5.66
CA ALA A 339 13.71 24.69 5.36
C ALA A 339 12.64 23.84 6.07
N ALA A 340 12.82 22.52 6.08
CA ALA A 340 11.92 21.57 6.74
C ALA A 340 11.87 21.81 8.25
N ASP A 341 13.03 21.96 8.90
CA ASP A 341 13.15 22.16 10.34
C ASP A 341 13.03 23.63 10.77
N SER A 342 12.65 24.53 9.86
CA SER A 342 12.43 25.94 10.17
C SER A 342 11.37 26.12 11.27
N PRO A 343 11.61 26.94 12.31
CA PRO A 343 10.62 27.21 13.36
C PRO A 343 9.39 27.96 12.84
N ALA A 344 9.46 28.54 11.64
CA ALA A 344 8.30 29.17 10.99
C ALA A 344 7.25 28.15 10.51
N ARG A 345 7.63 26.87 10.37
CA ARG A 345 6.69 25.78 10.05
C ARG A 345 6.21 25.14 11.35
N GLU A 346 5.15 25.71 11.91
CA GLU A 346 4.57 25.22 13.15
C GLU A 346 3.84 23.88 12.94
N TRP A 347 3.93 22.98 13.93
CA TRP A 347 3.07 21.81 13.98
C TRP A 347 1.65 22.23 14.35
N LYS A 348 0.68 21.69 13.61
CA LYS A 348 -0.75 21.85 13.88
C LYS A 348 -1.31 20.53 14.39
N THR A 349 -2.36 20.57 15.20
CA THR A 349 -3.05 19.37 15.68
C THR A 349 -4.55 19.57 15.54
N THR A 350 -5.25 18.54 15.07
CA THR A 350 -6.71 18.48 15.03
C THR A 350 -7.19 17.12 15.53
N ASP A 351 -8.28 17.15 16.31
CA ASP A 351 -8.98 15.96 16.80
C ASP A 351 -10.28 15.69 16.02
N GLU A 352 -10.52 16.45 14.95
CA GLU A 352 -11.68 16.27 14.08
C GLU A 352 -11.76 14.83 13.55
N PRO A 353 -12.95 14.19 13.53
CA PRO A 353 -13.09 12.79 13.13
C PRO A 353 -12.60 12.49 11.71
N LEU A 354 -12.73 13.46 10.80
CA LEU A 354 -12.25 13.38 9.42
C LEU A 354 -10.77 13.76 9.29
N GLY A 355 -10.14 14.26 10.36
CA GLY A 355 -8.75 14.67 10.37
C GLY A 355 -8.52 16.04 9.73
N VAL A 356 -7.52 16.14 8.87
CA VAL A 356 -7.14 17.36 8.16
C VAL A 356 -7.67 17.34 6.73
N GLU A 357 -8.21 18.45 6.25
CA GLU A 357 -8.43 18.67 4.82
C GLU A 357 -7.06 18.78 4.15
N VAL A 358 -6.75 17.87 3.22
CA VAL A 358 -5.48 17.93 2.49
C VAL A 358 -5.65 18.97 1.39
N PRO A 359 -4.87 20.06 1.39
CA PRO A 359 -5.03 21.06 0.36
C PRO A 359 -4.78 20.41 -1.00
N THR A 360 -5.57 20.81 -1.99
CA THR A 360 -5.51 20.22 -3.33
C THR A 360 -4.84 21.15 -4.34
N THR A 361 -4.17 22.21 -3.85
CA THR A 361 -3.40 23.14 -4.68
C THR A 361 -2.10 22.48 -5.13
N GLU A 362 -1.54 22.95 -6.25
CA GLU A 362 -0.20 22.57 -6.70
C GLU A 362 0.82 22.55 -5.54
N GLU A 363 1.56 21.44 -5.42
CA GLU A 363 2.57 21.17 -4.36
C GLU A 363 2.05 21.08 -2.90
N ALA A 364 0.74 20.96 -2.70
CA ALA A 364 0.20 20.77 -1.36
C ALA A 364 0.47 19.36 -0.81
N THR A 365 1.37 19.32 0.16
CA THR A 365 1.70 18.14 0.95
C THR A 365 1.38 18.40 2.41
N VAL A 366 0.85 17.40 3.10
CA VAL A 366 0.80 17.39 4.56
C VAL A 366 1.66 16.26 5.11
N PHE A 367 2.56 16.61 6.03
CA PHE A 367 3.37 15.66 6.77
C PHE A 367 2.70 15.36 8.09
N VAL A 368 2.27 14.11 8.29
CA VAL A 368 1.51 13.69 9.46
C VAL A 368 2.43 12.93 10.43
N GLY A 369 2.19 13.11 11.72
CA GLY A 369 2.88 12.42 12.80
C GLY A 369 2.63 10.90 12.84
N PRO A 370 3.21 10.22 13.84
CA PRO A 370 3.23 8.77 13.88
C PRO A 370 1.85 8.15 14.09
N SER A 371 1.61 7.01 13.43
CA SER A 371 0.40 6.22 13.61
C SER A 371 0.55 4.80 13.10
N SER A 372 -0.22 3.87 13.65
CA SER A 372 -0.45 2.54 13.06
C SER A 372 -1.81 2.42 12.38
N LYS A 373 -2.66 3.45 12.45
CA LYS A 373 -4.03 3.44 11.92
C LYS A 373 -4.35 4.79 11.30
N THR A 374 -4.62 4.80 10.00
CA THR A 374 -4.86 6.03 9.23
C THR A 374 -5.99 5.85 8.23
N ALA A 375 -6.57 6.94 7.76
CA ALA A 375 -7.56 6.91 6.69
C ALA A 375 -7.43 8.10 5.75
N ALA A 376 -7.61 7.85 4.45
CA ALA A 376 -7.81 8.85 3.42
C ALA A 376 -9.31 8.83 3.09
N ILE A 377 -9.96 9.98 3.20
CA ILE A 377 -11.41 10.08 3.26
C ILE A 377 -11.89 11.03 2.17
N ASN A 378 -12.99 10.68 1.54
CA ASN A 378 -13.77 11.56 0.69
C ASN A 378 -15.01 11.99 1.46
N ALA A 379 -15.01 13.22 1.99
CA ALA A 379 -16.08 13.72 2.83
C ALA A 379 -17.43 13.82 2.09
N GLY A 380 -17.40 14.10 0.78
CA GLY A 380 -18.61 14.26 -0.05
C GLY A 380 -19.32 12.94 -0.35
N THR A 381 -18.58 11.87 -0.66
CA THR A 381 -19.15 10.58 -1.04
C THR A 381 -19.32 9.61 0.14
N GLY A 382 -18.56 9.84 1.22
CA GLY A 382 -18.50 8.97 2.39
C GLY A 382 -17.56 7.77 2.22
N TYR A 383 -16.86 7.63 1.08
CA TYR A 383 -15.87 6.60 0.88
C TYR A 383 -14.55 6.93 1.59
N ALA A 384 -13.85 5.89 2.03
CA ALA A 384 -12.53 6.03 2.63
C ALA A 384 -11.68 4.79 2.36
N MET A 385 -10.39 5.01 2.14
CA MET A 385 -9.35 3.99 2.28
C MET A 385 -8.81 4.05 3.71
N THR A 386 -8.84 2.93 4.42
CA THR A 386 -8.42 2.81 5.83
C THR A 386 -7.28 1.81 5.92
N TRP A 387 -6.19 2.19 6.58
CA TRP A 387 -5.02 1.34 6.77
C TRP A 387 -4.80 1.02 8.25
N TRP A 388 -4.37 -0.21 8.50
CA TRP A 388 -3.69 -0.60 9.73
C TRP A 388 -2.32 -1.19 9.40
N THR A 389 -1.30 -0.81 10.17
CA THR A 389 0.06 -1.38 10.11
C THR A 389 0.41 -2.08 11.42
N SER A 390 1.02 -3.27 11.35
CA SER A 390 1.38 -4.06 12.55
C SER A 390 2.48 -3.41 13.41
N LYS A 391 3.26 -2.50 12.80
CA LYS A 391 4.24 -1.64 13.47
C LYS A 391 3.89 -0.18 13.13
N PRO A 392 3.95 0.75 14.10
CA PRO A 392 3.60 2.14 13.85
C PRO A 392 4.58 2.78 12.86
N VAL A 393 4.04 3.57 11.94
CA VAL A 393 4.83 4.41 11.03
C VAL A 393 5.23 5.68 11.77
N GLY A 394 6.48 6.11 11.63
CA GLY A 394 7.00 7.31 12.30
C GLY A 394 6.39 8.62 11.80
N ARG A 395 6.18 8.75 10.49
CA ARG A 395 5.54 9.89 9.81
C ARG A 395 4.93 9.45 8.48
N PHE A 396 4.06 10.30 7.94
CA PHE A 396 3.48 10.12 6.62
C PHE A 396 3.66 11.38 5.78
N GLN A 397 3.79 11.20 4.47
CA GLN A 397 3.71 12.24 3.46
C GLN A 397 2.42 12.00 2.68
N ILE A 398 1.47 12.91 2.82
CA ILE A 398 0.16 12.80 2.17
C ILE A 398 0.04 13.92 1.15
N VAL A 399 -0.26 13.54 -0.09
CA VAL A 399 -0.33 14.46 -1.22
C VAL A 399 -1.66 14.28 -1.93
N GLN A 400 -2.26 15.40 -2.34
CA GLN A 400 -3.44 15.47 -3.21
C GLN A 400 -3.19 16.53 -4.28
N ARG A 401 -3.07 16.15 -5.55
CA ARG A 401 -2.88 17.09 -6.67
C ARG A 401 -4.13 17.10 -7.53
N ARG A 402 -4.92 18.18 -7.46
CA ARG A 402 -6.15 18.29 -8.25
C ARG A 402 -5.85 18.40 -9.74
N GLU A 403 -4.73 18.98 -10.13
CA GLU A 403 -4.37 19.22 -11.52
C GLU A 403 -4.21 17.92 -12.30
N SER A 404 -3.56 16.91 -11.69
CA SER A 404 -3.39 15.58 -12.27
C SER A 404 -4.43 14.55 -11.78
N GLY A 405 -5.06 14.80 -10.64
CA GLY A 405 -5.88 13.84 -9.92
C GLY A 405 -5.08 12.79 -9.15
N TRP A 406 -3.76 12.97 -9.03
CA TRP A 406 -2.88 12.05 -8.33
C TRP A 406 -2.94 12.28 -6.82
N SER A 407 -2.92 11.18 -6.06
CA SER A 407 -2.80 11.22 -4.61
C SER A 407 -1.93 10.11 -4.08
N ASN A 408 -1.34 10.33 -2.92
CA ASN A 408 -0.39 9.39 -2.32
C ASN A 408 -0.62 9.24 -0.81
N TRP A 409 -0.58 8.00 -0.35
CA TRP A 409 -0.32 7.63 1.03
C TRP A 409 1.13 7.17 1.16
N GLY A 410 2.03 8.09 1.48
CA GLY A 410 3.46 7.83 1.66
C GLY A 410 3.82 7.60 3.13
N THR A 411 4.61 6.56 3.41
CA THR A 411 5.10 6.24 4.77
C THR A 411 6.52 6.78 5.04
N ASN A 412 6.80 7.95 4.47
CA ASN A 412 7.99 8.76 4.64
C ASN A 412 7.67 10.04 5.41
N GLY A 413 8.69 10.58 6.08
CA GLY A 413 8.69 11.95 6.57
C GLY A 413 9.24 12.93 5.53
N GLU A 414 9.49 14.15 6.01
CA GLU A 414 10.13 15.20 5.22
C GLU A 414 11.49 14.73 4.65
N ASN A 415 11.84 15.26 3.47
CA ASN A 415 13.08 14.95 2.76
C ASN A 415 13.24 13.46 2.42
N GLU A 416 12.14 12.77 2.13
CA GLU A 416 12.12 11.33 1.77
C GLU A 416 12.62 10.38 2.87
N CYS A 417 12.68 10.84 4.12
CA CYS A 417 13.15 10.02 5.23
C CYS A 417 12.19 8.83 5.47
N PRO A 418 12.63 7.56 5.38
CA PRO A 418 11.75 6.41 5.51
C PRO A 418 11.30 6.18 6.96
N GLU A 419 10.04 5.81 7.17
CA GLU A 419 9.45 5.71 8.51
C GLU A 419 8.67 4.42 8.78
N LEU A 420 8.44 3.56 7.77
CA LEU A 420 7.80 2.26 7.96
C LEU A 420 8.85 1.19 8.32
N PRO A 421 8.73 0.50 9.47
CA PRO A 421 9.65 -0.59 9.81
C PRO A 421 9.51 -1.81 8.89
N THR A 422 10.59 -2.58 8.67
CA THR A 422 10.53 -3.89 8.00
C THR A 422 9.76 -4.94 8.81
N ASP A 423 9.42 -6.07 8.16
CA ASP A 423 8.61 -7.13 8.76
C ASP A 423 7.29 -6.55 9.27
N VAL A 424 6.53 -5.98 8.35
CA VAL A 424 5.30 -5.24 8.66
C VAL A 424 4.16 -5.75 7.82
N THR A 425 3.03 -5.98 8.48
CA THR A 425 1.76 -6.30 7.85
C THR A 425 0.98 -5.01 7.69
N ILE A 426 0.41 -4.81 6.52
CA ILE A 426 -0.52 -3.73 6.21
C ILE A 426 -1.84 -4.37 5.79
N ARG A 427 -2.92 -3.98 6.46
CA ARG A 427 -4.28 -4.26 6.00
C ARG A 427 -4.89 -2.96 5.51
N ALA A 428 -5.45 -2.98 4.30
CA ALA A 428 -6.11 -1.85 3.69
C ALA A 428 -7.57 -2.21 3.40
N ALA A 429 -8.51 -1.36 3.82
CA ALA A 429 -9.94 -1.51 3.60
C ALA A 429 -10.50 -0.33 2.83
N TYR A 430 -11.38 -0.58 1.86
CA TYR A 430 -12.04 0.46 1.08
C TYR A 430 -13.55 0.27 1.05
N GLY A 431 -14.29 1.35 1.28
CA GLY A 431 -15.75 1.34 1.28
C GLY A 431 -16.32 2.63 1.87
N ARG A 432 -17.64 2.67 2.11
CA ARG A 432 -18.34 3.81 2.73
C ARG A 432 -18.04 3.92 4.23
N PHE A 433 -16.78 4.21 4.56
CA PHE A 433 -16.27 4.17 5.92
C PHE A 433 -15.95 5.54 6.51
N ALA A 434 -16.22 6.67 5.84
CA ALA A 434 -15.81 8.00 6.31
C ALA A 434 -16.17 8.29 7.78
N HIS A 435 -17.35 7.86 8.25
CA HIS A 435 -17.79 8.06 9.63
C HIS A 435 -17.47 6.89 10.57
N SER A 436 -17.03 5.75 10.05
CA SER A 436 -16.77 4.52 10.79
C SER A 436 -15.33 4.01 10.62
N TRP A 437 -14.44 4.78 10.00
CA TRP A 437 -13.08 4.36 9.64
C TRP A 437 -12.30 3.89 10.87
N ARG A 438 -12.54 4.50 12.04
CA ARG A 438 -11.94 4.04 13.31
C ARG A 438 -12.43 2.63 13.70
N ALA A 439 -13.73 2.34 13.56
CA ALA A 439 -14.23 1.00 13.82
C ALA A 439 -13.64 -0.02 12.83
N VAL A 440 -13.49 0.36 11.55
CA VAL A 440 -12.85 -0.46 10.52
C VAL A 440 -11.39 -0.72 10.88
N ALA A 441 -10.60 0.32 11.16
CA ALA A 441 -9.18 0.20 11.51
C ALA A 441 -8.96 -0.66 12.77
N ALA A 442 -9.83 -0.53 13.78
CA ALA A 442 -9.80 -1.39 14.96
C ALA A 442 -10.08 -2.85 14.61
N SER A 443 -11.02 -3.12 13.68
CA SER A 443 -11.30 -4.48 13.21
C SER A 443 -10.17 -5.06 12.38
N LEU A 444 -9.46 -4.24 11.59
CA LEU A 444 -8.25 -4.67 10.86
C LEU A 444 -7.13 -5.05 11.82
N GLU A 445 -6.91 -4.29 12.89
CA GLU A 445 -5.90 -4.59 13.92
C GLU A 445 -6.23 -5.86 14.73
N ASN A 446 -7.51 -6.05 15.03
CA ASN A 446 -7.97 -7.10 15.94
C ASN A 446 -8.82 -8.12 15.16
N PRO A 447 -8.21 -9.11 14.48
CA PRO A 447 -8.96 -10.15 13.80
C PRO A 447 -9.78 -10.99 14.79
N VAL A 448 -10.75 -11.75 14.29
CA VAL A 448 -11.48 -12.73 15.12
C VAL A 448 -10.54 -13.77 15.72
N VAL A 449 -10.85 -14.22 16.94
CA VAL A 449 -10.06 -15.23 17.66
C VAL A 449 -10.83 -16.54 17.67
N ILE A 450 -10.14 -17.63 17.34
CA ILE A 450 -10.68 -18.98 17.32
C ILE A 450 -10.01 -19.81 18.40
N GLU A 451 -10.81 -20.44 19.24
CA GLU A 451 -10.35 -21.38 20.27
C GLU A 451 -11.01 -22.75 20.04
N ALA A 452 -10.22 -23.81 19.98
CA ALA A 452 -10.76 -25.16 19.92
C ALA A 452 -11.58 -25.47 21.18
N SER A 453 -12.77 -26.05 21.02
CA SER A 453 -13.56 -26.51 22.16
C SER A 453 -12.83 -27.69 22.82
N THR A 454 -12.42 -27.55 24.07
CA THR A 454 -11.81 -28.62 24.87
C THR A 454 -12.84 -29.60 25.43
N ASP A 455 -14.13 -29.28 25.30
CA ASP A 455 -15.22 -30.09 25.82
C ASP A 455 -15.60 -31.16 24.77
N ARG A 456 -15.05 -32.37 24.90
CA ARG A 456 -15.57 -33.59 24.27
C ARG A 456 -15.96 -34.62 25.32
#